data_AF-A0A4R3UKD3-F1
#
_entry.id   AF-A0A4R3UKD3-F1
#
_cell.length_a   1.000
_cell.length_b   1.000
_cell.length_c   1.000
_cell.angle_alpha   90.00
_cell.angle_beta   90.00
_cell.angle_gamma   90.00
#
_symmetry.space_group_name_H-M   'P 1'
#
loop_
_entity.id
_entity.type
_entity.pdbx_description
1 polymer ?
#
loop_
_entity_poly.entity_id
_entity_poly.type
_entity_poly.pdbx_seq_one_letter_code
_entity_poly.pdbx_strand_id
1 'polypeptide(L)'
;MAWEKFEMRWRRPRPRPIQVVALAGSVLAAGTVLMMFNRMSGFMGRTRAEPQLIATVDLRLGNTLLAADRGEAQARADIEAGLLQLQTFAPAEPQTRAEAAKTRQWKQRFGVTRLHKTEARTPVAEAYADGYNRVMLAEIERRHGRSALDELLHGQDRATTGEPRS
;
A
#
# COMPACT_ATOMS: atom_id res chain seq x y z
N MET A 1 -35.71 -60.84 32.31
CA MET A 1 -34.30 -60.39 32.34
C MET A 1 -34.22 -59.13 31.49
N ALA A 2 -34.18 -57.98 32.15
CA ALA A 2 -34.24 -56.66 31.51
C ALA A 2 -32.82 -56.11 31.30
N TRP A 3 -32.59 -55.58 30.11
CA TRP A 3 -31.37 -54.89 29.70
C TRP A 3 -31.43 -53.43 30.16
N GLU A 4 -30.52 -53.01 31.04
CA GLU A 4 -30.35 -51.59 31.40
C GLU A 4 -29.39 -50.90 30.43
N LYS A 5 -29.89 -49.88 29.74
CA LYS A 5 -29.13 -48.96 28.88
C LYS A 5 -28.33 -47.98 29.76
N PHE A 6 -27.01 -48.02 29.66
CA PHE A 6 -26.14 -46.96 30.19
C PHE A 6 -26.11 -45.76 29.23
N GLU A 7 -26.81 -44.69 29.58
CA GLU A 7 -26.67 -43.40 28.91
C GLU A 7 -25.42 -42.66 29.43
N MET A 8 -24.40 -42.49 28.58
CA MET A 8 -23.27 -41.61 28.86
C MET A 8 -23.68 -40.13 28.65
N ARG A 9 -24.10 -39.47 29.72
CA ARG A 9 -24.21 -38.00 29.77
C ARG A 9 -22.81 -37.38 29.82
N TRP A 10 -22.32 -36.91 28.68
CA TRP A 10 -21.13 -36.06 28.61
C TRP A 10 -21.36 -34.75 29.37
N ARG A 11 -20.75 -34.63 30.56
CA ARG A 11 -20.70 -33.37 31.32
C ARG A 11 -19.75 -32.41 30.60
N ARG A 12 -20.27 -31.34 30.00
CA ARG A 12 -19.43 -30.24 29.51
C ARG A 12 -18.66 -29.62 30.68
N PRO A 13 -17.33 -29.46 30.61
CA PRO A 13 -16.57 -28.78 31.65
C PRO A 13 -16.96 -27.29 31.67
N ARG A 14 -17.48 -26.82 32.80
CA ARG A 14 -17.69 -25.38 33.05
C ARG A 14 -16.32 -24.71 33.12
N PRO A 15 -16.08 -23.62 32.38
CA PRO A 15 -14.83 -22.87 32.51
C PRO A 15 -14.70 -22.36 33.94
N ARG A 16 -13.56 -22.65 34.58
CA ARG A 16 -13.29 -22.17 35.94
C ARG A 16 -13.10 -20.64 35.88
N PRO A 17 -13.62 -19.87 36.84
CA PRO A 17 -13.56 -18.41 36.81
C PRO A 17 -12.11 -17.89 36.71
N ILE A 18 -11.14 -18.65 37.23
CA ILE A 18 -9.70 -18.35 37.15
C ILE A 18 -9.20 -18.33 35.70
N GLN A 19 -9.69 -19.24 34.84
CA GLN A 19 -9.30 -19.29 33.43
C GLN A 19 -9.88 -18.10 32.65
N VAL A 20 -11.09 -17.66 33.01
CA VAL A 20 -11.71 -16.47 32.40
C VAL A 20 -10.94 -15.20 32.77
N VAL A 21 -10.52 -15.07 34.03
CA VAL A 21 -9.72 -13.93 34.49
C VAL A 21 -8.33 -13.92 33.84
N ALA A 22 -7.68 -15.07 33.71
CA ALA A 22 -6.39 -15.18 33.02
C ALA A 22 -6.50 -14.80 31.53
N LEU A 23 -7.56 -15.25 30.86
CA LEU A 23 -7.82 -14.89 29.46
C LEU A 23 -8.06 -13.39 29.31
N ALA A 24 -8.90 -12.80 30.17
CA ALA A 24 -9.15 -11.36 30.18
C ALA A 24 -7.88 -10.53 30.44
N GLY A 25 -7.03 -10.97 31.38
CA GLY A 25 -5.73 -10.34 31.66
C GLY A 25 -4.78 -10.37 30.46
N SER A 26 -4.71 -11.51 29.75
CA SER A 26 -3.87 -11.64 28.55
C SER A 26 -4.31 -10.73 27.40
N VAL A 27 -5.63 -10.59 27.18
CA VAL A 27 -6.19 -9.71 26.15
C VAL A 27 -5.94 -8.24 26.49
N LEU A 28 -6.08 -7.86 27.76
CA LEU A 28 -5.75 -6.51 28.23
C LEU A 28 -4.28 -6.18 28.02
N ALA A 29 -3.36 -7.07 28.41
CA ALA A 29 -1.92 -6.87 28.24
C ALA A 29 -1.54 -6.75 26.76
N ALA A 30 -2.05 -7.63 25.90
CA ALA A 30 -1.84 -7.55 24.45
C ALA A 30 -2.37 -6.23 23.87
N GLY A 31 -3.54 -5.79 24.31
CA GLY A 31 -4.13 -4.50 23.93
C GLY A 31 -3.26 -3.30 24.36
N THR A 32 -2.70 -3.32 25.57
CA THR A 32 -1.80 -2.26 26.05
C THR A 32 -0.51 -2.20 25.23
N VAL A 33 0.10 -3.36 24.93
CA VAL A 33 1.31 -3.42 24.09
C VAL A 33 1.03 -2.89 22.69
N LEU A 34 -0.10 -3.29 22.07
CA LEU A 34 -0.49 -2.79 20.76
C LEU A 34 -0.74 -1.27 20.77
N MET A 35 -1.36 -0.74 21.82
CA MET A 35 -1.60 0.69 21.98
C MET A 35 -0.28 1.46 22.17
N MET A 36 0.65 0.95 22.97
CA MET A 36 1.99 1.55 23.12
C MET A 36 2.78 1.48 21.82
N PHE A 37 2.70 0.38 21.09
CA PHE A 37 3.34 0.24 19.78
C PHE A 37 2.77 1.27 18.80
N ASN A 38 1.46 1.37 18.65
CA ASN A 38 0.84 2.39 17.79
C ASN A 38 1.20 3.83 18.21
N ARG A 39 1.27 4.08 19.53
CA ARG A 39 1.66 5.39 20.06
C ARG A 39 3.13 5.72 19.80
N MET A 40 4.04 4.74 19.90
CA MET A 40 5.46 4.92 19.59
C MET A 40 5.73 4.99 18.08
N SER A 41 5.02 4.20 17.26
CA SER A 41 5.05 4.25 15.80
C SER A 41 4.62 5.63 15.28
N GLY A 42 3.62 6.26 15.90
CA GLY A 42 3.24 7.65 15.61
C GLY A 42 4.30 8.69 16.02
N PHE A 43 5.20 8.37 16.97
CA PHE A 43 6.23 9.27 17.47
C PHE A 43 7.58 9.12 16.76
N MET A 44 7.90 7.93 16.22
CA MET A 44 9.09 7.72 15.35
C MET A 44 9.03 8.52 14.03
N GLY A 45 7.87 9.08 13.68
CA GLY A 45 7.74 10.05 12.58
C GLY A 45 8.31 11.45 12.88
N ARG A 46 8.78 11.74 14.12
CA ARG A 46 9.24 13.09 14.51
C ARG A 46 10.66 13.18 15.07
N THR A 47 11.36 12.08 15.26
CA THR A 47 12.80 12.13 15.51
C THR A 47 13.50 12.24 14.16
N ARG A 48 13.77 13.48 13.71
CA ARG A 48 14.85 13.73 12.76
C ARG A 48 16.12 13.14 13.39
N ALA A 49 16.54 11.97 12.94
CA ALA A 49 17.90 11.51 13.18
C ALA A 49 18.81 12.60 12.62
N GLU A 50 19.59 13.23 13.49
CA GLU A 50 20.65 14.13 13.09
C GLU A 50 21.56 13.35 12.12
N PRO A 51 21.73 13.81 10.87
CA PRO A 51 22.37 13.02 9.84
C PRO A 51 23.85 12.85 10.18
N GLN A 52 24.19 11.68 10.71
CA GLN A 52 25.59 11.28 10.86
C GLN A 52 26.17 11.04 9.46
N LEU A 53 26.95 12.01 9.00
CA LEU A 53 27.82 11.94 7.82
C LEU A 53 28.92 10.91 8.07
N ILE A 54 28.60 9.62 8.00
CA ILE A 54 29.61 8.56 7.92
C ILE A 54 29.90 8.34 6.43
N ALA A 55 31.02 8.92 5.98
CA ALA A 55 31.64 8.70 4.68
C ALA A 55 30.79 9.01 3.44
N THR A 56 30.73 10.29 3.04
CA THR A 56 30.55 10.79 1.64
C THR A 56 29.42 10.24 0.74
N VAL A 57 28.55 9.37 1.24
CA VAL A 57 27.33 8.96 0.55
C VAL A 57 26.21 9.80 1.14
N ASP A 58 25.65 10.70 0.34
CA ASP A 58 24.43 11.40 0.73
C ASP A 58 23.37 10.33 1.05
N LEU A 59 23.06 10.15 2.34
CA LEU A 59 22.10 9.16 2.84
C LEU A 59 20.71 9.36 2.21
N ARG A 60 20.44 10.55 1.62
CA ARG A 60 19.24 10.79 0.82
C ARG A 60 19.23 9.97 -0.46
N LEU A 61 20.37 9.87 -1.17
CA LEU A 61 20.51 9.05 -2.38
C LEU A 61 20.44 7.55 -2.05
N GLY A 62 21.02 7.13 -0.92
CA GLY A 62 20.89 5.75 -0.44
C GLY A 62 19.44 5.37 -0.13
N ASN A 63 18.66 6.31 0.43
CA ASN A 63 17.26 6.07 0.77
C ASN A 63 16.33 6.11 -0.46
N THR A 64 16.60 6.93 -1.48
CA THR A 64 15.79 6.96 -2.71
C THR A 64 16.01 5.73 -3.58
N LEU A 65 17.25 5.23 -3.71
CA LEU A 65 17.53 3.98 -4.43
C LEU A 65 16.79 2.80 -3.78
N LEU A 66 16.91 2.69 -2.45
CA LEU A 66 16.23 1.63 -1.72
C LEU A 66 14.70 1.77 -1.76
N ALA A 67 14.18 3.00 -1.83
CA ALA A 67 12.76 3.25 -2.03
C ALA A 67 12.28 2.82 -3.42
N ALA A 68 13.07 3.07 -4.48
CA ALA A 68 12.78 2.60 -5.81
C ALA A 68 12.74 1.06 -5.88
N ASP A 69 13.73 0.37 -5.28
CA ASP A 69 13.77 -1.09 -5.21
C ASP A 69 12.56 -1.68 -4.47
N ARG A 70 12.13 -1.05 -3.37
CA ARG A 70 10.89 -1.41 -2.68
C ARG A 70 9.66 -1.18 -3.55
N GLY A 71 9.64 -0.10 -4.33
CA GLY A 71 8.59 0.19 -5.29
C GLY A 71 8.48 -0.92 -6.35
N GLU A 72 9.61 -1.36 -6.89
CA GLU A 72 9.64 -2.48 -7.84
C GLU A 72 9.15 -3.78 -7.23
N ALA A 73 9.64 -4.12 -6.03
CA ALA A 73 9.25 -5.34 -5.34
C ALA A 73 7.74 -5.37 -5.09
N GLN A 74 7.16 -4.25 -4.67
CA GLN A 74 5.72 -4.14 -4.51
C GLN A 74 4.98 -4.27 -5.86
N ALA A 75 5.49 -3.64 -6.92
CA ALA A 75 4.86 -3.75 -8.24
C ALA A 75 4.80 -5.21 -8.72
N ARG A 76 5.87 -5.99 -8.50
CA ARG A 76 5.89 -7.41 -8.84
C ARG A 76 4.85 -8.20 -8.03
N ALA A 77 4.75 -7.96 -6.72
CA ALA A 77 3.73 -8.58 -5.88
C ALA A 77 2.30 -8.24 -6.33
N ASP A 78 2.06 -6.98 -6.72
CA ASP A 78 0.75 -6.54 -7.22
C ASP A 78 0.42 -7.19 -8.58
N ILE A 79 1.42 -7.33 -9.47
CA ILE A 79 1.28 -8.03 -10.75
C ILE A 79 0.93 -9.50 -10.53
N GLU A 80 1.58 -10.17 -9.57
CA GLU A 80 1.28 -11.55 -9.16
C GLU A 80 -0.15 -11.67 -8.61
N ALA A 81 -0.62 -10.66 -7.88
CA ALA A 81 -2.01 -10.55 -7.44
C ALA A 81 -3.00 -10.18 -8.56
N GLY A 82 -2.53 -10.02 -9.81
CA GLY A 82 -3.35 -9.69 -10.97
C GLY A 82 -3.74 -8.21 -11.06
N LEU A 83 -3.10 -7.33 -10.29
CA LEU A 83 -3.38 -5.90 -10.26
C LEU A 83 -2.46 -5.15 -11.22
N LEU A 84 -3.05 -4.27 -12.04
CA LEU A 84 -2.32 -3.29 -12.84
C LEU A 84 -2.66 -1.89 -12.34
N GLN A 85 -1.71 -1.27 -11.66
CA GLN A 85 -1.92 0.04 -11.05
C GLN A 85 -0.81 0.99 -11.45
N LEU A 86 -1.15 2.27 -11.60
CA LEU A 86 -0.17 3.34 -11.84
C LEU A 86 -0.32 4.38 -10.73
N GLN A 87 0.80 4.67 -10.07
CA GLN A 87 0.85 5.63 -8.97
C GLN A 87 1.17 7.01 -9.51
N THR A 88 0.41 8.03 -9.11
CA THR A 88 0.66 9.40 -9.51
C THR A 88 0.62 10.32 -8.29
N PHE A 89 1.52 11.30 -8.28
CA PHE A 89 1.44 12.45 -7.39
C PHE A 89 0.77 13.57 -8.18
N ALA A 90 -0.56 13.58 -8.19
CA ALA A 90 -1.28 14.70 -8.79
C ALA A 90 -1.30 15.87 -7.78
N PRO A 91 -1.18 17.14 -8.24
CA PRO A 91 -1.54 18.27 -7.40
C PRO A 91 -2.99 18.14 -6.95
N ALA A 92 -3.32 18.71 -5.80
CA ALA A 92 -4.66 18.68 -5.19
C ALA A 92 -5.71 19.50 -5.98
N GLU A 93 -5.61 19.54 -7.31
CA GLU A 93 -6.67 20.05 -8.15
C GLU A 93 -7.78 19.01 -8.25
N PRO A 94 -9.05 19.46 -8.28
CA PRO A 94 -10.17 18.55 -8.43
C PRO A 94 -10.07 17.82 -9.77
N GLN A 95 -9.97 16.48 -9.72
CA GLN A 95 -10.03 15.64 -10.91
C GLN A 95 -11.20 16.09 -11.79
N THR A 96 -10.88 16.53 -12.99
CA THR A 96 -11.92 16.99 -13.92
C THR A 96 -12.79 15.79 -14.31
N ARG A 97 -14.06 16.03 -14.67
CA ARG A 97 -14.94 14.96 -15.19
C ARG A 97 -14.30 14.22 -16.37
N ALA A 98 -13.50 14.93 -17.17
CA ALA A 98 -12.76 14.36 -18.31
C ALA A 98 -11.67 13.38 -17.86
N GLU A 99 -10.93 13.67 -16.79
CA GLU A 99 -9.91 12.77 -16.23
C GLU A 99 -10.52 11.54 -15.55
N ALA A 100 -11.64 11.73 -14.84
CA ALA A 100 -12.38 10.62 -14.26
C ALA A 100 -12.93 9.68 -15.35
N ALA A 101 -13.45 10.23 -16.46
CA ALA A 101 -13.90 9.45 -17.61
C ALA A 101 -12.76 8.66 -18.26
N LYS A 102 -11.58 9.28 -18.44
CA LYS A 102 -10.38 8.59 -18.95
C LYS A 102 -9.91 7.47 -18.03
N THR A 103 -9.88 7.71 -16.73
CA THR A 103 -9.49 6.68 -15.76
C THR A 103 -10.45 5.49 -15.79
N ARG A 104 -11.76 5.75 -15.94
CA ARG A 104 -12.76 4.67 -16.14
C ARG A 104 -12.53 3.92 -17.45
N GLN A 105 -12.24 4.63 -18.53
CA GLN A 105 -11.97 4.03 -19.84
C GLN A 105 -10.75 3.10 -19.78
N TRP A 106 -9.66 3.53 -19.16
CA TRP A 106 -8.47 2.68 -19.01
C TRP A 106 -8.72 1.45 -18.14
N LYS A 107 -9.48 1.61 -17.05
CA LYS A 107 -9.87 0.47 -16.22
C LYS A 107 -10.71 -0.53 -17.01
N GLN A 108 -11.64 -0.07 -17.84
CA GLN A 108 -12.49 -0.95 -18.66
C GLN A 108 -11.72 -1.62 -19.80
N ARG A 109 -10.83 -0.87 -20.47
CA ARG A 109 -10.15 -1.32 -21.70
C ARG A 109 -8.89 -2.14 -21.42
N PHE A 110 -8.15 -1.79 -20.38
CA PHE A 110 -6.83 -2.37 -20.07
C PHE A 110 -6.72 -2.93 -18.64
N GLY A 111 -7.78 -2.82 -17.82
CA GLY A 111 -7.71 -3.23 -16.41
C GLY A 111 -6.82 -2.33 -15.53
N VAL A 112 -6.32 -1.22 -16.08
CA VAL A 112 -5.36 -0.35 -15.39
C VAL A 112 -6.08 0.63 -14.47
N THR A 113 -5.69 0.67 -13.20
CA THR A 113 -6.22 1.61 -12.21
C THR A 113 -5.18 2.69 -11.88
N ARG A 114 -5.58 3.97 -11.90
CA ARG A 114 -4.73 5.04 -11.39
C ARG A 114 -4.96 5.28 -9.91
N LEU A 115 -3.87 5.28 -9.15
CA LEU A 115 -3.85 5.63 -7.74
C LEU A 115 -3.23 7.02 -7.58
N HIS A 116 -3.99 7.91 -6.99
CA HIS A 116 -3.52 9.25 -6.65
C HIS A 116 -3.04 9.24 -5.20
N LYS A 117 -1.75 9.50 -5.01
CA LYS A 117 -1.19 9.67 -3.68
C LYS A 117 -1.49 11.09 -3.21
N THR A 118 -2.22 11.19 -2.11
CA THR A 118 -2.57 12.47 -1.43
C THR A 118 -1.48 12.92 -0.47
N GLU A 119 -0.47 12.08 -0.23
CA GLU A 119 0.68 12.38 0.62
C GLU A 119 1.59 13.43 -0.02
N ALA A 120 2.34 14.14 0.83
CA ALA A 120 3.30 15.13 0.37
C ALA A 120 4.33 14.51 -0.58
N ARG A 121 4.54 15.17 -1.72
CA ARG A 121 5.54 14.79 -2.70
C ARG A 121 6.94 14.99 -2.09
N THR A 122 7.61 13.89 -1.77
CA THR A 122 8.99 13.87 -1.26
C THR A 122 9.88 13.07 -2.19
N PRO A 123 11.20 13.34 -2.25
CA PRO A 123 12.11 12.60 -3.14
C PRO A 123 12.07 11.08 -2.96
N VAL A 124 11.86 10.62 -1.72
CA VAL A 124 11.73 9.18 -1.40
C VAL A 124 10.41 8.61 -1.92
N ALA A 125 9.31 9.34 -1.78
CA ALA A 125 8.01 8.92 -2.28
C ALA A 125 7.97 8.92 -3.82
N GLU A 126 8.61 9.90 -4.46
CA GLU A 126 8.81 9.95 -5.91
C GLU A 126 9.61 8.74 -6.38
N ALA A 127 10.80 8.51 -5.81
CA ALA A 127 11.65 7.38 -6.19
C ALA A 127 10.93 6.03 -6.04
N TYR A 128 10.13 5.86 -4.97
CA TYR A 128 9.28 4.69 -4.80
C TYR A 128 8.25 4.55 -5.93
N ALA A 129 7.51 5.61 -6.25
CA ALA A 129 6.49 5.55 -7.30
C ALA A 129 7.12 5.36 -8.68
N ASP A 130 8.29 5.92 -8.94
CA ASP A 130 9.02 5.75 -10.19
C ASP A 130 9.47 4.30 -10.36
N GLY A 131 10.05 3.69 -9.32
CA GLY A 131 10.40 2.27 -9.33
C GLY A 131 9.18 1.38 -9.56
N TYR A 132 8.08 1.65 -8.85
CA TYR A 132 6.82 0.92 -9.00
C TYR A 132 6.25 1.05 -10.44
N ASN A 133 6.13 2.29 -10.93
CA ASN A 133 5.55 2.57 -12.24
C ASN A 133 6.40 2.00 -13.37
N ARG A 134 7.74 2.01 -13.26
CA ARG A 134 8.62 1.40 -14.27
C ARG A 134 8.26 -0.06 -14.53
N VAL A 135 8.09 -0.85 -13.47
CA VAL A 135 7.72 -2.27 -13.59
C VAL A 135 6.30 -2.43 -14.13
N MET A 136 5.35 -1.61 -13.65
CA MET A 136 3.97 -1.67 -14.12
C MET A 136 3.80 -1.28 -15.59
N LEU A 137 4.50 -0.26 -16.06
CA LEU A 137 4.47 0.17 -17.46
C LEU A 137 5.05 -0.91 -18.38
N ALA A 138 6.15 -1.56 -17.97
CA ALA A 138 6.72 -2.68 -18.70
C ALA A 138 5.74 -3.86 -18.78
N GLU A 139 5.02 -4.16 -17.70
CA GLU A 139 4.01 -5.21 -17.69
C GLU A 139 2.78 -4.86 -18.54
N ILE A 140 2.36 -3.60 -18.54
CA ILE A 140 1.29 -3.10 -19.41
C ILE A 140 1.70 -3.22 -20.88
N GLU A 141 2.92 -2.82 -21.25
CA GLU A 141 3.44 -2.99 -22.60
C GLU A 141 3.45 -4.48 -22.99
N ARG A 142 3.88 -5.36 -22.09
CA ARG A 142 3.91 -6.81 -22.31
C ARG A 142 2.51 -7.40 -22.55
N ARG A 143 1.49 -6.94 -21.82
CA ARG A 143 0.12 -7.49 -21.89
C ARG A 143 -0.74 -6.87 -23.00
N HIS A 144 -0.58 -5.56 -23.24
CA HIS A 144 -1.47 -4.77 -24.10
C HIS A 144 -0.77 -4.16 -25.32
N GLY A 145 0.54 -4.33 -25.43
CA GLY A 145 1.36 -3.79 -26.51
C GLY A 145 1.77 -2.34 -26.29
N ARG A 146 2.72 -1.89 -27.11
CA ARG A 146 3.33 -0.55 -26.99
C ARG A 146 2.36 0.59 -27.31
N SER A 147 1.42 0.36 -28.22
CA SER A 147 0.36 1.34 -28.53
C SER A 147 -0.55 1.64 -27.33
N ALA A 148 -0.81 0.64 -26.46
CA ALA A 148 -1.57 0.87 -25.23
C ALA A 148 -0.76 1.66 -24.19
N LEU A 149 0.54 1.39 -24.10
CA LEU A 149 1.46 2.15 -23.26
C LEU A 149 1.53 3.62 -23.72
N ASP A 150 1.65 3.86 -25.03
CA ASP A 150 1.70 5.21 -25.59
C ASP A 150 0.41 5.98 -25.30
N GLU A 151 -0.76 5.34 -25.41
CA GLU A 151 -2.07 5.95 -25.06
C GLU A 151 -2.14 6.36 -23.57
N LEU A 152 -1.53 5.56 -22.68
CA LEU A 152 -1.48 5.85 -21.25
C LEU A 152 -0.51 6.99 -20.90
N LEU A 153 0.63 7.07 -21.58
CA LEU A 153 1.67 8.09 -21.37
C LEU A 153 1.31 9.44 -21.98
N HIS A 154 0.80 9.49 -23.22
CA HIS A 154 0.35 10.75 -23.85
C HIS A 154 -0.86 11.37 -23.12
N GLY A 155 -1.57 10.57 -22.32
CA GLY A 155 -2.58 11.05 -21.40
C GLY A 155 -2.04 11.74 -20.13
N GLN A 156 -0.75 11.57 -19.78
CA GLN A 156 -0.11 12.19 -18.62
C GLN A 156 0.42 13.61 -18.92
N ASP A 157 1.01 13.84 -20.09
CA ASP A 157 1.70 15.11 -20.40
C ASP A 157 0.77 16.33 -20.55
N ARG A 158 -0.52 16.10 -20.83
CA ARG A 158 -1.52 17.18 -20.86
C ARG A 158 -1.94 17.70 -19.48
N ALA A 159 -1.62 16.98 -18.40
CA ALA A 159 -1.95 17.39 -17.04
C ALA A 159 -0.80 18.14 -16.32
N THR A 160 0.42 18.05 -16.83
CA THR A 160 1.61 18.71 -16.26
C THR A 160 1.95 20.05 -16.94
N THR A 161 1.50 20.25 -18.17
CA THR A 161 1.67 21.51 -18.90
C THR A 161 0.42 22.36 -18.71
N GLY A 162 0.32 23.00 -17.54
CA GLY A 162 -0.64 24.08 -17.30
C GLY A 162 -0.27 25.28 -18.17
N GLU A 163 -0.67 25.27 -19.43
CA GLU A 163 -0.61 26.45 -20.28
C GLU A 163 -1.85 27.31 -20.00
N PRO A 164 -1.72 28.53 -19.44
CA PRO A 164 -2.85 29.41 -19.23
C PRO A 164 -3.34 29.89 -20.59
N ARG A 165 -4.52 29.41 -21.00
CA ARG A 165 -5.24 29.99 -22.13
C ARG A 165 -5.61 31.43 -21.77
N SER A 166 -4.97 32.36 -22.47
CA SER A 166 -5.34 33.78 -22.52
C SER A 166 -6.66 33.97 -23.26
#